data_AF-A0A939HP23-F1
#
_entry.id   AF-A0A939HP23-F1
#
_cell.length_a   1.000
_cell.length_b   1.000
_cell.length_c   1.000
_cell.angle_alpha   90.00
_cell.angle_beta   90.00
_cell.angle_gamma   90.00
#
_symmetry.space_group_name_H-M   'P 1'
#
loop_
_entity.id
_entity.type
_entity.pdbx_description
1 polymer ?
#
loop_
_entity_poly.entity_id
_entity_poly.type
_entity_poly.pdbx_seq_one_letter_code
_entity_poly.pdbx_strand_id
1 'polypeptide(L)' 'MADDLMTLEQVFSELNTQVAKAGGNNAFARRHGRNKSTISNWANCNREVSDACLDALGLERVEMFRRKQPTATGGARNG' A
#
# COMPACT_ATOMS: atom_id res chain seq x y z
N MET A 1 -17.26 0.20 -9.19
CA MET A 1 -16.19 -0.74 -8.77
C MET A 1 -14.82 -0.14 -9.12
N ALA A 2 -14.53 1.05 -8.62
CA ALA A 2 -13.21 1.71 -8.74
C ALA A 2 -12.51 1.83 -7.37
N ASP A 3 -13.20 1.44 -6.29
CA ASP A 3 -12.70 1.43 -4.91
C ASP A 3 -11.90 0.17 -4.54
N ASP A 4 -11.71 -0.77 -5.47
CA ASP A 4 -11.07 -2.06 -5.17
C ASP A 4 -9.53 -1.99 -5.19
N LEU A 5 -8.98 -0.92 -5.78
CA LEU A 5 -7.55 -0.81 -6.05
C LEU A 5 -6.92 0.25 -5.17
N MET A 6 -5.92 -0.16 -4.41
CA MET A 6 -5.16 0.71 -3.52
C MET A 6 -3.81 1.07 -4.11
N THR A 7 -3.45 2.35 -4.01
CA THR A 7 -2.06 2.78 -4.18
C THR A 7 -1.23 2.30 -2.98
N LEU A 8 0.09 2.28 -3.14
CA LEU A 8 1.00 1.93 -2.05
C LEU A 8 0.81 2.83 -0.81
N GLU A 9 0.54 4.12 -1.01
CA GLU A 9 0.26 5.06 0.07
C GLU A 9 -1.03 4.69 0.82
N GLN A 10 -2.08 4.31 0.09
CA GLN A 10 -3.33 3.83 0.70
C GLN A 10 -3.12 2.55 1.49
N VAL A 11 -2.28 1.61 1.01
CA VAL A 11 -1.92 0.39 1.76
C VAL A 11 -1.23 0.73 3.08
N PHE A 12 -0.28 1.67 3.09
CA PHE A 12 0.38 2.10 4.33
C PHE A 12 -0.59 2.82 5.29
N SER A 13 -1.49 3.64 4.76
CA SER A 13 -2.53 4.30 5.54
C SER A 13 -3.49 3.29 6.21
N GLU A 14 -3.90 2.26 5.46
CA GLU A 14 -4.73 1.17 5.97
C GLU A 14 -4.00 0.37 7.05
N LEU A 15 -2.72 0.03 6.83
CA LEU A 15 -1.88 -0.64 7.83
C LEU A 15 -1.82 0.16 9.14
N ASN A 16 -1.52 1.45 9.07
CA ASN A 16 -1.45 2.30 10.25
C ASN A 16 -2.81 2.40 10.96
N THR A 17 -3.90 2.46 10.20
CA THR A 17 -5.27 2.48 10.74
C THR A 17 -5.61 1.17 11.47
N GLN A 18 -5.31 0.02 10.88
CA GLN A 18 -5.58 -1.28 11.51
C GLN A 18 -4.68 -1.51 12.74
N VAL A 19 -3.41 -1.11 12.68
CA VAL A 19 -2.50 -1.13 13.82
C VAL A 19 -3.03 -0.26 14.96
N ALA A 20 -3.49 0.97 14.68
CA ALA A 20 -4.09 1.85 15.68
C ALA A 20 -5.36 1.23 16.29
N LYS A 21 -6.26 0.69 15.46
CA LYS A 21 -7.47 -0.03 15.92
C LYS A 21 -7.16 -1.27 16.75
N ALA A 22 -6.05 -1.95 16.48
CA ALA A 22 -5.60 -3.10 17.26
C ALA A 22 -5.03 -2.71 18.64
N GLY A 23 -4.69 -1.44 18.87
CA GLY A 23 -4.00 -0.98 20.09
C GLY A 23 -2.47 -0.95 19.95
N GLY A 24 -1.97 -0.86 18.72
CA GLY A 24 -0.54 -0.70 18.40
C GLY A 24 0.14 -1.98 17.91
N ASN A 25 1.43 -1.84 17.56
CA ASN A 25 2.20 -2.88 16.86
C ASN A 25 2.21 -4.23 17.57
N ASN A 26 2.27 -4.25 18.91
CA ASN A 26 2.29 -5.49 19.69
C ASN A 26 0.97 -6.26 19.60
N ALA A 27 -0.16 -5.55 19.65
CA ALA A 27 -1.47 -6.17 19.62
C ALA A 27 -1.81 -6.65 18.20
N PHE A 28 -1.47 -5.85 17.19
CA PHE A 28 -1.59 -6.25 15.78
C PHE A 28 -0.71 -7.47 15.46
N ALA A 29 0.56 -7.45 15.89
CA ALA A 29 1.48 -8.58 15.74
C ALA A 29 0.92 -9.88 16.34
N ARG A 30 0.36 -9.83 17.56
CA ARG A 30 -0.28 -10.98 18.21
C ARG A 30 -1.49 -11.49 17.44
N ARG A 31 -2.33 -10.58 16.90
CA ARG A 31 -3.54 -10.94 16.14
C ARG A 31 -3.20 -11.69 14.84
N HIS A 32 -2.12 -11.30 14.17
CA HIS A 32 -1.73 -11.86 12.87
C HIS A 32 -0.57 -12.88 12.97
N GLY A 33 -0.15 -13.26 14.19
CA GLY A 33 0.93 -14.23 14.40
C GLY A 33 2.30 -13.78 13.87
N ARG A 34 2.57 -12.47 13.85
CA ARG A 34 3.82 -11.88 13.34
C ARG A 34 4.67 -11.29 14.46
N ASN A 35 5.94 -10.99 14.17
CA ASN A 35 6.81 -10.29 15.12
C ASN A 35 6.55 -8.78 15.08
N LYS A 36 6.58 -8.11 16.24
CA LYS A 36 6.51 -6.64 16.37
C LYS A 36 7.50 -5.92 15.46
N SER A 37 8.74 -6.42 15.36
CA SER A 37 9.77 -5.81 14.51
C SER A 37 9.39 -5.86 13.03
N THR A 38 8.69 -6.92 12.60
CA THR A 38 8.16 -7.02 11.23
C THR A 38 7.10 -5.95 10.97
N ILE A 39 6.14 -5.78 11.89
CA ILE A 39 5.11 -4.74 11.77
C ILE A 39 5.74 -3.34 11.76
N SER A 40 6.74 -3.10 12.62
CA SER A 40 7.43 -1.81 12.65
C SER A 40 8.19 -1.52 11.36
N ASN A 41 8.80 -2.53 10.73
CA ASN A 41 9.47 -2.36 9.45
C ASN A 41 8.50 -2.04 8.32
N TRP A 42 7.30 -2.63 8.34
CA TRP A 42 6.23 -2.31 7.39
C TRP A 42 5.69 -0.88 7.60
N ALA A 43 5.40 -0.49 8.84
CA ALA A 43 4.86 0.83 9.16
C ALA A 43 5.84 1.98 8.85
N ASN A 44 7.14 1.73 8.97
CA ASN A 44 8.17 2.73 8.68
C ASN A 44 8.55 2.82 7.19
N CYS A 45 7.85 2.10 6.30
CA CYS A 45 8.17 2.04 4.87
C CYS A 45 9.62 1.61 4.56
N ASN A 46 10.31 0.98 5.52
CA ASN A 46 11.73 0.59 5.39
C ASN A 46 11.91 -0.69 4.55
N ARG A 47 10.82 -1.32 4.13
CA ARG A 47 10.79 -2.49 3.25
C ARG A 47 9.69 -2.36 2.23
N GLU A 48 9.87 -3.01 1.08
CA GLU A 48 8.78 -3.30 0.16
C GLU A 48 7.62 -4.00 0.91
N VAL A 49 6.40 -3.65 0.52
CA VAL A 49 5.20 -4.32 1.02
C VAL A 49 5.25 -5.78 0.57
N SER A 50 5.50 -6.69 1.50
CA SER A 50 5.54 -8.14 1.23
C SER A 50 4.14 -8.72 1.16
N ASP A 51 3.98 -9.89 0.52
CA ASP A 51 2.69 -10.61 0.48
C ASP A 51 2.15 -10.91 1.88
N ALA A 52 3.03 -11.23 2.83
CA ALA A 52 2.65 -11.40 4.25
C ALA A 52 2.04 -10.15 4.90
N CYS A 53 2.33 -8.96 4.38
CA CYS A 53 1.73 -7.69 4.83
C CYS A 53 0.34 -7.55 4.20
N LEU A 54 0.22 -7.83 2.90
CA LEU A 54 -1.05 -7.81 2.18
C LEU A 54 -2.04 -8.82 2.78
N ASP A 55 -1.61 -10.06 3.03
CA ASP A 55 -2.40 -11.09 3.72
C ASP A 55 -2.91 -10.61 5.09
N ALA A 56 -2.07 -9.92 5.85
CA ALA A 56 -2.45 -9.40 7.17
C ALA A 56 -3.51 -8.30 7.07
N LEU A 57 -3.53 -7.55 5.97
CA LEU A 57 -4.50 -6.51 5.67
C LEU A 57 -5.75 -7.04 4.93
N GLY A 58 -5.74 -8.31 4.52
CA GLY A 58 -6.79 -8.90 3.67
C GLY A 58 -6.75 -8.38 2.23
N LEU A 59 -5.57 -7.97 1.75
CA LEU A 59 -5.34 -7.45 0.41
C LEU A 59 -4.64 -8.49 -0.45
N GLU A 60 -4.84 -8.40 -1.76
CA GLU A 60 -4.15 -9.21 -2.78
C GLU A 60 -3.31 -8.30 -3.68
N ARG A 61 -2.18 -8.81 -4.18
CA ARG A 61 -1.36 -8.10 -5.17
C ARG A 61 -1.88 -8.38 -6.58
N VAL A 62 -2.22 -7.32 -7.31
CA VAL A 62 -2.67 -7.41 -8.71
C VAL A 62 -1.78 -6.59 -9.64
N GLU A 63 -1.54 -7.10 -10.85
CA GLU A 63 -0.85 -6.37 -11.91
C GLU A 63 -1.83 -5.48 -12.68
N MET A 64 -1.44 -4.23 -12.94
CA MET A 64 -2.34 -3.23 -13.54
C MET A 64 -1.73 -2.54 -14.76
N PHE A 65 -2.53 -2.36 -15.80
CA PHE A 65 -2.14 -1.68 -17.03
C PHE A 65 -3.06 -0.50 -17.31
N ARG A 66 -2.49 0.66 -17.65
CA ARG A 66 -3.25 1.83 -18.08
C ARG A 66 -2.90 2.21 -19.51
N ARG A 67 -3.86 2.78 -20.25
CA ARG A 67 -3.60 3.35 -21.58
C ARG A 67 -2.63 4.53 -21.45
N LYS A 68 -1.68 4.64 -22.39
CA LYS A 68 -0.84 5.83 -22.51
C LYS A 68 -1.75 7.03 -22.76
N GLN A 69 -1.66 8.06 -21.91
CA GLN A 69 -2.30 9.33 -22.25
C GLN A 69 -1.57 9.88 -23.48
N PRO A 70 -2.29 10.40 -24.49
CA PRO A 70 -1.64 11.09 -25.58
C PRO A 70 -0.87 12.26 -24.98
N THR A 71 0.46 12.18 -25.01
CA THR A 71 1.32 13.34 -24.76
C THR A 71 0.91 14.36 -25.80
N ALA A 72 0.42 15.52 -25.38
CA ALA A 72 0.15 16.64 -26.26
C ALA A 72 1.48 17.08 -26.89
N THR A 73 1.86 16.43 -27.99
CA THR A 73 2.99 16.81 -28.83
C THR A 73 2.43 17.62 -29.97
N GLY A 74 2.63 18.93 -29.92
CA GLY A 74 2.44 19.81 -31.08
C GLY A 74 1.61 21.06 -30.78
N GLY A 75 2.23 22.06 -30.14
CA GLY A 75 1.65 23.40 -29.99
C GLY A 75 2.70 24.47 -30.25
N ALA A 76 2.89 24.79 -31.54
CA ALA A 76 3.42 26.01 -32.14
C ALA A 76 4.66 26.71 -31.50
N ARG A 77 5.82 26.56 -32.16
CA ARG A 77 6.81 27.65 -32.22
C ARG A 77 6.28 28.67 -33.24
N ASN A 78 5.84 29.84 -32.76
CA ASN A 78 5.65 30.99 -33.65
C ASN A 78 7.03 31.60 -33.92
N GLY A 79 7.37 31.71 -35.21
CA GLY A 79 8.52 32.49 -35.69
C GLY A 79 8.18 33.96 -35.87
#